data_AF-A0A382CSC8-F1
#
_entry.id   AF-A0A382CSC8-F1
#
_cell.length_a   1.000
_cell.length_b   1.000
_cell.length_c   1.000
_cell.angle_alpha   90.00
_cell.angle_beta   90.00
_cell.angle_gamma   90.00
#
_symmetry.space_group_name_H-M   'P 1'
#
loop_
_entity.id
_entity.type
_entity.pdbx_description
1 polymer ?
#
loop_
_entity_poly.entity_id
_entity_poly.type
_entity_poly.pdbx_seq_one_letter_code
_entity_poly.pdbx_strand_id
1 'polypeptide(L)'
;MLTTTDMETMGSLVSKMSLEDISTFSDRMNLQRTFLGKDLMRSLVIGDKVSFTGRGGVLVEGTVEKIAIKNVSVNTDRGRWRVPASMLTKVA
;
A
#
# COMPACT_ATOMS: atom_id res chain seq x y z
N MET A 1 5.05 -1.67 14.98
CA MET A 1 5.65 -2.71 14.12
C MET A 1 5.64 -4.01 14.90
N LEU A 2 5.47 -5.17 14.25
CA LEU A 2 5.57 -6.47 14.93
C LEU A 2 6.95 -6.63 15.56
N THR A 3 7.01 -7.27 16.72
CA THR A 3 8.29 -7.58 17.37
C THR A 3 8.94 -8.79 16.70
N THR A 4 10.25 -8.97 16.87
CA THR A 4 10.97 -10.13 16.30
C THR A 4 10.37 -11.45 16.78
N THR A 5 9.94 -11.51 18.05
CA THR A 5 9.28 -12.69 18.63
C THR A 5 7.93 -12.98 17.99
N ASP A 6 7.14 -11.94 17.67
CA ASP A 6 5.87 -12.12 16.95
C ASP A 6 6.10 -12.69 15.55
N MET A 7 7.16 -12.25 14.87
CA MET A 7 7.51 -12.75 13.53
C MET A 7 7.94 -14.22 13.55
N GLU A 8 8.71 -14.64 14.56
CA GLU A 8 9.12 -16.04 14.75
C GLU A 8 7.92 -16.95 15.03
N THR A 9 7.03 -16.53 15.93
CA THR A 9 5.80 -17.28 16.22
C THR A 9 4.89 -17.39 15.00
N MET A 10 4.71 -16.32 14.22
CA MET A 10 3.97 -16.35 12.96
C MET A 10 4.56 -17.35 11.96
N GLY A 11 5.89 -17.37 11.80
CA GLY A 11 6.56 -18.34 10.93
C GLY A 11 6.28 -19.79 11.33
N SER A 12 6.27 -20.07 12.64
CA SER A 12 5.96 -21.40 13.18
C SER A 12 4.50 -21.83 13.00
N LEU A 13 3.58 -20.87 12.91
CA LEU A 13 2.16 -21.13 12.67
C LEU A 13 1.90 -21.37 11.19
N VAL A 14 2.51 -20.55 10.32
CA VAL A 14 2.39 -20.69 8.86
C VAL A 14 2.91 -22.04 8.37
N SER A 15 4.00 -22.54 8.96
CA SER A 15 4.55 -23.86 8.58
C SER A 15 3.65 -25.04 8.95
N LYS A 16 2.66 -24.85 9.83
CA LYS A 16 1.71 -25.89 10.27
C LYS A 16 0.37 -25.82 9.54
N MET A 17 0.16 -24.85 8.65
CA MET A 17 -1.10 -24.61 7.96
C MET A 17 -1.40 -25.67 6.90
N SER A 18 -2.66 -26.08 6.78
CA SER A 18 -3.14 -26.91 5.67
C SER A 18 -3.36 -26.08 4.41
N LEU A 19 -3.60 -26.73 3.27
CA LEU A 19 -3.82 -26.04 1.99
C LEU A 19 -5.05 -25.11 2.02
N GLU A 20 -6.10 -25.49 2.76
CA GLU A 20 -7.32 -24.68 2.95
C GLU A 20 -7.09 -23.48 3.89
N ASP A 21 -6.24 -23.63 4.89
CA ASP A 21 -5.85 -22.54 5.77
C ASP A 21 -5.05 -21.48 4.99
N ILE A 22 -4.17 -21.92 4.07
CA ILE A 22 -3.35 -21.02 3.25
C ILE A 22 -4.22 -20.17 2.32
N SER A 23 -5.24 -20.74 1.68
CA SER A 23 -6.15 -19.97 0.81
C SER A 23 -6.93 -18.94 1.63
N THR A 24 -7.50 -19.36 2.76
CA THR A 24 -8.23 -18.46 3.68
C THR A 24 -7.34 -17.33 4.20
N PHE A 25 -6.07 -17.63 4.51
CA PHE A 25 -5.12 -16.63 4.96
C PHE A 25 -4.73 -15.64 3.84
N SER A 26 -4.55 -16.13 2.62
CA SER A 26 -4.32 -15.29 1.44
C SER A 26 -5.46 -14.29 1.23
N ASP A 27 -6.71 -14.73 1.37
CA ASP A 27 -7.89 -13.86 1.28
C ASP A 27 -7.90 -12.78 2.36
N ARG A 28 -7.59 -13.16 3.61
CA ARG A 28 -7.43 -12.21 4.71
C ARG A 28 -6.31 -11.19 4.45
N MET A 29 -5.19 -11.62 3.88
CA MET A 29 -4.11 -10.70 3.50
C MET A 29 -4.55 -9.71 2.42
N ASN A 30 -5.32 -10.16 1.42
CA ASN A 30 -5.84 -9.29 0.38
C ASN A 30 -6.86 -8.28 0.94
N LEU A 31 -7.71 -8.71 1.89
CA LEU A 31 -8.60 -7.81 2.63
C LEU A 31 -7.80 -6.77 3.43
N GLN A 32 -6.75 -7.19 4.14
CA GLN A 32 -5.92 -6.28 4.92
C GLN A 32 -5.20 -5.25 4.02
N ARG A 33 -4.66 -5.66 2.87
CA ARG A 33 -4.09 -4.73 1.87
C ARG A 33 -5.11 -3.70 1.39
N THR A 34 -6.35 -4.15 1.16
CA THR A 34 -7.45 -3.26 0.75
C THR A 34 -7.81 -2.27 1.85
N PHE A 35 -7.84 -2.73 3.11
CA PHE A 35 -8.12 -1.88 4.27
C PHE A 35 -7.04 -0.81 4.45
N LEU A 36 -5.77 -1.20 4.45
CA LEU A 36 -4.63 -0.27 4.56
C LEU A 36 -4.61 0.75 3.42
N GLY A 37 -4.91 0.32 2.18
CA GLY A 37 -5.02 1.24 1.05
C GLY A 37 -6.16 2.25 1.23
N LYS A 38 -7.30 1.85 1.80
CA LYS A 38 -8.42 2.75 2.11
C LYS A 38 -8.11 3.71 3.25
N ASP A 39 -7.41 3.24 4.27
CA ASP A 39 -6.98 4.06 5.39
C ASP A 39 -6.00 5.15 4.94
N LEU A 40 -5.01 4.77 4.12
CA LEU A 40 -4.10 5.72 3.48
C LEU A 40 -4.84 6.74 2.60
N MET A 41 -5.84 6.31 1.82
CA MET A 41 -6.64 7.27 1.04
C MET A 41 -7.35 8.31 1.89
N ARG A 42 -7.77 7.95 3.11
CA ARG A 42 -8.45 8.87 4.03
C ARG A 42 -7.49 9.83 4.70
N SER A 43 -6.20 9.46 4.83
CA SER A 43 -5.18 10.32 5.44
C SER A 43 -4.54 11.29 4.46
N LEU A 44 -4.66 11.05 3.16
CA LEU A 44 -4.13 11.93 2.11
C LEU A 44 -5.00 13.18 1.93
N VAL A 45 -4.35 14.33 1.80
CA VAL A 45 -4.99 15.61 1.48
C VAL A 45 -4.48 16.12 0.11
N ILE A 46 -5.30 16.90 -0.58
CA ILE A 46 -4.88 17.59 -1.81
C ILE A 46 -3.74 18.56 -1.44
N GLY A 47 -2.60 18.46 -2.13
CA GLY A 47 -1.39 19.22 -1.82
C GLY A 47 -0.32 18.42 -1.05
N ASP A 48 -0.63 17.24 -0.54
CA ASP A 48 0.38 16.37 0.11
C ASP A 48 1.45 15.92 -0.88
N LYS A 49 2.70 15.82 -0.40
CA LYS A 49 3.80 15.22 -1.15
C LYS A 49 3.80 13.71 -0.95
N VAL A 50 3.73 12.99 -2.06
CA VAL A 50 3.71 11.52 -2.10
C VAL A 50 4.82 11.01 -3.00
N SER A 51 5.42 9.90 -2.58
CA SER A 51 6.35 9.13 -3.39
C SER A 51 5.70 7.82 -3.83
N PHE A 52 5.96 7.40 -5.05
CA PHE A 52 5.57 6.09 -5.54
C PHE A 52 6.61 5.54 -6.51
N THR A 53 6.62 4.21 -6.67
CA THR A 53 7.46 3.55 -7.66
C THR A 53 6.77 3.60 -9.03
N GLY A 54 7.35 4.33 -9.96
CA GLY A 54 6.88 4.50 -11.33
C GLY A 54 7.28 3.34 -12.26
N ARG A 55 7.05 3.54 -13.56
CA ARG A 55 7.46 2.58 -14.59
C ARG A 55 8.98 2.40 -14.56
N GLY A 56 9.44 1.14 -14.53
CA GLY A 56 10.87 0.81 -14.49
C GLY A 56 11.50 0.77 -13.10
N GLY A 57 10.70 0.79 -12.02
CA GLY A 57 11.22 0.67 -10.66
C GLY A 57 11.81 1.96 -10.08
N VAL A 58 11.64 3.08 -10.78
CA VAL A 58 12.16 4.38 -10.36
C VAL A 58 11.21 5.02 -9.35
N LEU A 59 11.75 5.50 -8.23
CA LEU A 59 10.99 6.31 -7.28
C LEU A 59 10.69 7.68 -7.91
N VAL A 60 9.41 8.04 -7.91
CA VAL A 60 8.90 9.31 -8.42
C VAL A 60 8.18 10.01 -7.27
N GLU A 61 8.52 11.27 -7.06
CA GLU A 61 7.86 12.15 -6.11
C GLU A 61 6.92 13.10 -6.85
N GLY A 62 5.84 13.49 -6.18
CA GLY A 62 4.93 14.49 -6.70
C GLY A 62 3.90 14.93 -5.68
N THR A 63 3.03 15.82 -6.14
CA THR A 63 2.00 16.44 -5.30
C THR A 63 0.63 15.90 -5.65
N VAL A 64 -0.19 15.61 -4.65
CA VAL A 64 -1.57 15.14 -4.85
C VAL A 64 -2.42 16.27 -5.43
N GLU A 65 -2.97 16.06 -6.63
CA GLU A 65 -3.87 17.01 -7.30
C GLU A 65 -5.34 16.63 -7.07
N LYS A 66 -5.66 15.33 -7.13
CA LYS A 66 -7.04 14.84 -6.99
C LYS A 66 -7.07 13.45 -6.38
N ILE A 67 -7.93 13.27 -5.39
CA ILE A 67 -8.18 11.97 -4.75
C ILE A 67 -9.48 11.41 -5.31
N ALA A 68 -9.44 10.23 -5.94
CA ALA A 68 -10.60 9.46 -6.35
C ALA A 68 -10.75 8.21 -5.47
N ILE A 69 -11.90 7.54 -5.53
CA ILE A 69 -12.29 6.41 -4.65
C ILE A 69 -11.22 5.31 -4.52
N LYS A 70 -10.41 5.06 -5.56
CA LYS A 70 -9.36 4.02 -5.55
C LYS A 70 -8.00 4.47 -6.08
N ASN A 71 -7.94 5.67 -6.65
CA ASN A 71 -6.75 6.17 -7.35
C ASN A 71 -6.52 7.62 -6.96
N VAL A 72 -5.27 8.00 -6.86
CA VAL A 72 -4.85 9.38 -6.64
C VAL A 72 -4.18 9.89 -7.91
N SER A 73 -4.53 11.09 -8.30
CA SER A 73 -3.86 11.81 -9.39
C SER A 73 -2.73 12.61 -8.77
N VAL A 74 -1.50 12.29 -9.14
CA VAL A 74 -0.27 12.92 -8.65
C VAL A 74 0.32 13.72 -9.80
N ASN A 75 0.59 15.00 -9.55
CA ASN A 75 1.34 15.83 -10.47
C ASN A 75 2.83 15.71 -10.15
N THR A 76 3.62 15.32 -11.15
CA THR A 76 5.07 15.14 -11.04
C THR A 76 5.73 16.04 -12.09
N ASP A 77 7.03 16.32 -11.96
CA ASP A 77 7.77 17.13 -12.95
C ASP A 77 7.76 16.52 -14.36
N ARG A 78 7.50 15.20 -14.45
CA ARG A 78 7.45 14.44 -15.70
C ARG A 78 6.02 14.23 -16.23
N GLY A 79 5.02 14.82 -15.57
CA GLY A 79 3.61 14.75 -15.97
C GLY A 79 2.67 14.22 -14.90
N ARG A 80 1.40 14.01 -15.29
CA ARG A 80 0.34 13.56 -14.38
C ARG A 80 0.24 12.04 -14.34
N TRP A 81 0.26 11.48 -13.14
CA TRP A 81 0.15 10.04 -12.90
C TRP A 81 -1.15 9.72 -12.18
N ARG A 82 -1.76 8.59 -12.53
CA ARG A 82 -2.89 8.02 -11.79
C ARG A 82 -2.41 6.75 -11.11
N VAL A 83 -2.24 6.84 -9.79
CA VAL A 83 -1.59 5.79 -8.99
C VAL A 83 -2.60 5.22 -7.99
N PRO A 84 -2.67 3.88 -7.82
CA PRO A 84 -3.44 3.27 -6.76
C PRO A 84 -2.90 3.71 -5.40
N ALA A 85 -3.80 3.96 -4.44
CA ALA A 85 -3.36 4.45 -3.13
C ALA A 85 -2.47 3.47 -2.37
N SER A 86 -2.63 2.16 -2.57
CA SER A 86 -1.75 1.14 -1.98
C SER A 86 -0.28 1.23 -2.41
N MET A 87 0.02 1.98 -3.47
CA MET A 87 1.38 2.21 -3.98
C MET A 87 1.97 3.56 -3.57
N LEU A 88 1.20 4.39 -2.84
CA LEU A 88 1.64 5.71 -2.40
C LEU A 88 2.26 5.61 -1.01
N THR A 89 3.32 6.38 -0.80
CA THR A 89 3.89 6.63 0.51
C THR A 89 3.89 8.13 0.74
N LYS A 90 3.35 8.58 1.87
CA LYS A 90 3.39 9.99 2.26
C LYS A 90 4.81 10.33 2.71
N VAL A 91 5.40 11.37 2.10
CA VAL A 91 6.78 11.80 2.39
C VAL A 91 6.81 12.87 3.49
N ALA A 92 5.77 13.68 3.59
CA ALA A 92 5.59 14.74 4.60
C ALA A 92 4.11 14.93 4.91
#